data_AF-A0A2V9BFM4-F1
#
_entry.id   AF-A0A2V9BFM4-F1
#
_cell.length_a   1.000
_cell.length_b   1.000
_cell.length_c   1.000
_cell.angle_alpha   90.00
_cell.angle_beta   90.00
_cell.angle_gamma   90.00
#
_symmetry.space_group_name_H-M   'P 1'
#
loop_
_entity.id
_entity.type
_entity.pdbx_description
1 polymer ?
#
loop_
_entity_poly.entity_id
_entity_poly.type
_entity_poly.pdbx_seq_one_letter_code
_entity_poly.pdbx_strand_id
1 'polypeptide(L)'
;MKNAKVLILTDDPEFARLLSSCWPAERHAPSITVLNSSLWKAQGGETFDLVVLGPVSENKLSAILSTVHPGVAVILCAADSREIQQLHSRYPRLLHVPLREDWTQTLVLVAEESLRRVHAGRQAKQAMSRALQSEREAVLGRYMSDMKHSVNNALTTILGNAELLLLEPGQLSAQSLHQIKTMHNMTLRINEIMQRFSSLASEMREAENASQAETDEARASLSTRN
;
A
#
# COMPACT_ATOMS: atom_id res chain seq x y z
N MET A 1 -2.74 2.07 15.94
CA MET A 1 -1.64 1.34 16.63
C MET A 1 -2.04 -0.02 17.24
N LYS A 2 -3.32 -0.39 17.26
CA LYS A 2 -3.90 -1.51 18.03
C LYS A 2 -3.35 -2.93 17.79
N ASN A 3 -2.37 -3.12 16.91
CA ASN A 3 -1.74 -4.42 16.56
C ASN A 3 -0.23 -4.26 16.29
N ALA A 4 0.42 -3.20 16.76
CA ALA A 4 1.86 -3.02 16.56
C ALA A 4 2.63 -4.14 17.27
N LYS A 5 3.61 -4.74 16.58
CA LYS A 5 4.49 -5.77 17.14
C LYS A 5 5.84 -5.15 17.53
N VAL A 6 6.18 -5.18 18.81
CA VAL A 6 7.43 -4.65 19.34
C VAL A 6 8.28 -5.81 19.85
N LEU A 7 9.53 -5.87 19.40
CA LEU A 7 10.52 -6.82 19.90
C LEU A 7 11.50 -6.10 20.83
N ILE A 8 11.69 -6.62 22.04
CA ILE A 8 12.73 -6.18 22.97
C ILE A 8 13.85 -7.23 22.95
N LEU A 9 15.02 -6.83 22.48
CA LEU A 9 16.24 -7.65 22.47
C LEU A 9 17.20 -7.15 23.55
N THR A 10 17.38 -7.93 24.61
CA THR A 10 18.25 -7.53 25.72
C THR A 10 18.85 -8.76 26.41
N ASP A 11 20.08 -8.64 26.90
CA ASP A 11 20.66 -9.62 27.81
C ASP A 11 20.39 -9.28 29.28
N ASP A 12 19.90 -8.06 29.54
CA ASP A 12 19.50 -7.58 30.87
C ASP A 12 18.00 -7.82 31.11
N PRO A 13 17.62 -8.71 32.06
CA PRO A 13 16.22 -8.98 32.39
C PRO A 13 15.54 -7.83 33.15
N GLU A 14 16.29 -6.99 33.87
CA GLU A 14 15.71 -5.83 34.57
C GLU A 14 15.26 -4.77 33.56
N PHE A 15 16.06 -4.51 32.52
CA PHE A 15 15.70 -3.64 31.41
C PHE A 15 14.37 -4.07 30.77
N ALA A 16 14.24 -5.36 30.43
CA ALA A 16 13.01 -5.89 29.82
C ALA A 16 11.79 -5.73 30.73
N ARG A 17 11.95 -6.00 32.03
CA ARG A 17 10.88 -5.90 33.02
C ARG A 17 10.40 -4.44 33.19
N LEU A 18 11.34 -3.51 33.33
CA LEU A 18 11.03 -2.08 33.47
C LEU A 18 10.30 -1.56 32.23
N LEU A 19 10.84 -1.82 31.04
CA LEU A 19 10.22 -1.38 29.80
C LEU A 19 8.82 -1.99 29.57
N SER A 20 8.66 -3.28 29.85
CA SER A 20 7.36 -3.95 29.73
C SER A 20 6.31 -3.41 30.71
N SER A 21 6.75 -2.87 31.85
CA SER A 21 5.84 -2.28 32.86
C SER A 21 5.40 -0.85 32.53
N CYS A 22 6.14 -0.13 31.69
CA CYS A 22 5.81 1.25 31.30
C CYS A 22 4.76 1.33 30.17
N TRP A 23 4.66 0.32 29.32
CA TRP A 23 3.76 0.32 28.16
C TRP A 23 2.25 0.13 28.46
N PRO A 24 1.83 -0.66 29.47
CA PRO A 24 0.41 -0.89 29.80
C PRO A 24 -0.36 0.34 30.28
N ALA A 25 0.34 1.41 30.70
CA ALA A 25 -0.30 2.70 31.02
C ALA A 25 -0.90 3.39 29.77
N GLU A 26 -0.47 2.91 28.59
CA GLU A 26 -0.87 3.24 27.23
C GLU A 26 -2.30 2.82 26.83
N ARG A 27 -3.23 3.70 26.43
CA ARG A 27 -4.56 3.29 25.89
C ARG A 27 -4.50 2.32 24.69
N HIS A 28 -3.33 2.13 24.06
CA HIS A 28 -3.10 1.27 22.90
C HIS A 28 -1.78 0.50 23.00
N ALA A 29 -1.64 -0.38 24.00
CA ALA A 29 -0.43 -1.19 24.17
C ALA A 29 -0.17 -2.11 22.95
N PRO A 30 1.07 -2.15 22.42
CA PRO A 30 1.48 -3.07 21.37
C PRO A 30 1.63 -4.49 21.92
N SER A 31 1.70 -5.47 21.02
CA SER A 31 2.13 -6.82 21.36
C SER A 31 3.65 -6.81 21.55
N ILE A 32 4.09 -7.03 22.77
CA ILE A 32 5.51 -7.04 23.15
C ILE A 32 6.02 -8.47 23.17
N THR A 33 7.13 -8.71 22.48
CA THR A 33 7.91 -9.95 22.54
C THR A 33 9.27 -9.61 23.13
N VAL A 34 9.70 -10.33 24.17
CA VAL A 34 11.03 -10.18 24.77
C VAL A 34 11.88 -11.37 24.37
N LEU A 35 13.09 -11.12 23.87
CA LEU A 35 14.02 -12.17 23.46
C LEU A 35 15.44 -11.82 23.91
N ASN A 36 16.18 -12.83 24.36
CA ASN A 36 17.60 -12.69 24.67
C ASN A 36 18.43 -12.59 23.38
N SER A 37 19.54 -11.86 23.39
CA SER A 37 20.39 -11.71 22.19
C SER A 37 20.93 -13.03 21.66
N SER A 38 21.16 -14.02 22.54
CA SER A 38 21.62 -15.37 22.17
C SER A 38 20.59 -16.19 21.40
N LEU A 39 19.30 -15.86 21.57
CA LEU A 39 18.19 -16.51 20.89
C LEU A 39 17.80 -15.79 19.59
N TRP A 40 18.42 -14.64 19.30
CA TRP A 40 18.26 -13.95 18.02
C TRP A 40 18.81 -14.82 16.90
N LYS A 41 17.90 -15.50 16.22
CA LYS A 41 18.11 -16.02 14.88
C LYS A 41 17.28 -15.12 13.98
N ALA A 42 17.83 -14.69 12.84
CA ALA A 42 17.09 -13.95 11.83
C ALA A 42 15.88 -14.79 11.37
N GLN A 43 14.76 -14.67 12.09
CA GLN A 43 13.56 -15.46 11.87
C GLN A 43 12.86 -14.85 10.67
N GLY A 44 12.98 -15.50 9.51
CA GLY A 44 12.41 -15.07 8.23
C GLY A 44 10.89 -15.16 8.13
N GLY A 45 10.14 -14.89 9.21
CA GLY A 45 8.68 -15.04 9.23
C GLY A 45 7.93 -13.98 10.03
N GLU A 46 8.46 -13.53 11.17
CA GLU A 46 7.80 -12.48 11.96
C GLU A 46 8.35 -11.09 11.63
N THR A 47 7.49 -10.25 11.08
CA THR A 47 7.78 -8.84 10.83
C THR A 47 7.39 -8.03 12.06
N PHE A 48 8.40 -7.53 12.77
CA PHE A 48 8.22 -6.56 13.86
C PHE A 48 8.14 -5.15 13.28
N ASP A 49 7.35 -4.28 13.93
CA ASP A 49 7.24 -2.87 13.53
C ASP A 49 8.34 -2.01 14.17
N LEU A 50 8.79 -2.43 15.35
CA LEU A 50 9.83 -1.79 16.14
C LEU A 50 10.68 -2.84 16.85
N VAL A 51 11.99 -2.66 16.82
CA VAL A 51 12.95 -3.43 17.61
C VAL A 51 13.65 -2.50 18.60
N VAL A 52 13.55 -2.80 19.89
CA VAL A 52 14.25 -2.11 20.95
C VAL A 52 15.42 -2.99 21.40
N LEU A 53 16.64 -2.50 21.21
CA LEU A 53 17.88 -3.14 21.63
C LEU A 53 18.26 -2.57 23.00
N GLY A 54 18.21 -3.39 24.05
CA GLY A 54 18.74 -3.07 25.36
C GLY A 54 20.24 -3.31 25.47
N PRO A 55 20.80 -3.34 26.69
CA PRO A 55 22.17 -3.75 26.93
C PRO A 55 22.45 -5.16 26.37
N VAL A 56 23.32 -5.23 25.36
CA VAL A 56 23.79 -6.46 24.70
C VAL A 56 25.28 -6.35 24.41
N SER A 57 25.98 -7.48 24.37
CA SER A 57 27.42 -7.49 24.05
C SER A 57 27.69 -6.90 22.66
N GLU A 58 28.72 -6.06 22.55
CA GLU A 58 29.09 -5.30 21.33
C GLU A 58 29.21 -6.19 20.08
N ASN A 59 29.83 -7.37 20.20
CA ASN A 59 30.00 -8.33 19.11
C ASN A 59 28.68 -8.83 18.52
N LYS A 60 27.57 -8.79 19.27
CA LYS A 60 26.24 -9.22 18.82
C LYS A 60 25.43 -8.09 18.21
N LEU A 61 25.68 -6.85 18.59
CA LEU A 61 24.92 -5.68 18.13
C LEU A 61 25.01 -5.50 16.61
N SER A 62 26.23 -5.54 16.07
CA SER A 62 26.46 -5.43 14.63
C SER A 62 25.82 -6.58 13.84
N ALA A 63 25.86 -7.80 14.39
CA ALA A 63 25.23 -8.97 13.78
C ALA A 63 23.70 -8.81 13.74
N ILE A 64 23.08 -8.38 14.84
CA ILE A 64 21.63 -8.11 14.90
C ILE A 64 21.25 -7.06 13.86
N LEU A 65 21.90 -5.88 13.88
CA LEU A 65 21.58 -4.78 12.97
C LEU A 65 21.73 -5.15 11.50
N SER A 66 22.70 -5.99 11.15
CA SER A 66 22.88 -6.49 9.77
C SER A 66 21.74 -7.37 9.27
N THR A 67 20.98 -7.98 10.18
CA THR A 67 19.87 -8.90 9.86
C THR A 67 18.49 -8.25 9.95
N VAL A 68 18.39 -7.02 10.49
CA VAL A 68 17.11 -6.32 10.62
C VAL A 68 16.69 -5.71 9.28
N HIS A 69 15.42 -5.88 8.93
CA HIS A 69 14.88 -5.39 7.67
C HIS A 69 14.86 -3.84 7.63
N PRO A 70 15.21 -3.18 6.51
CA PRO A 70 15.31 -1.71 6.41
C PRO A 70 14.02 -0.92 6.69
N GLY A 71 12.87 -1.61 6.67
CA GLY A 71 11.55 -1.05 6.95
C GLY A 71 11.16 -1.03 8.43
N VAL A 72 11.97 -1.62 9.30
CA VAL A 72 11.70 -1.74 10.74
C VAL A 72 12.40 -0.60 11.48
N ALA A 73 11.71 0.05 12.41
CA ALA A 73 12.34 1.03 13.28
C ALA A 73 13.23 0.31 14.32
N VAL A 74 14.41 0.84 14.59
CA VAL A 74 15.33 0.26 15.58
C VAL A 74 15.75 1.32 16.58
N ILE A 75 15.55 1.04 17.87
CA ILE A 75 15.97 1.90 18.99
C ILE A 75 17.07 1.17 19.76
N LEU A 76 18.24 1.77 19.90
CA LEU A 76 19.34 1.30 20.72
C LEU A 76 19.34 2.01 22.07
N CYS A 77 19.29 1.24 23.15
CA CYS A 77 19.32 1.71 24.52
C CYS A 77 20.65 1.31 25.15
N ALA A 78 21.59 2.26 25.19
CA ALA A 78 22.93 2.04 25.72
C ALA A 78 23.47 3.36 26.31
N ALA A 79 24.44 3.28 27.22
CA ALA A 79 25.17 4.46 27.66
C ALA A 79 25.95 5.09 26.49
N ASP A 80 26.14 6.42 26.51
CA ASP A 80 26.85 7.14 25.46
C ASP A 80 28.27 6.57 25.27
N SER A 81 28.56 6.13 24.04
CA SER A 81 29.85 5.58 23.64
C SER A 81 30.23 6.08 22.24
N ARG A 82 31.53 6.17 21.95
CA ARG A 82 32.03 6.54 20.61
C ARG A 82 31.55 5.56 19.53
N GLU A 83 31.19 4.35 19.91
CA GLU A 83 30.70 3.31 19.00
C GLU A 83 29.29 3.59 18.50
N ILE A 84 28.44 4.25 19.29
CA ILE A 84 27.10 4.67 18.85
C ILE A 84 27.20 5.65 17.68
N GLN A 85 28.20 6.55 17.69
CA GLN A 85 28.42 7.48 16.58
C GLN A 85 28.84 6.75 15.30
N GLN A 86 29.70 5.73 15.43
CA GLN A 86 30.12 4.89 14.30
C GLN A 86 28.94 4.07 13.75
N LEU A 87 28.07 3.55 14.62
CA LEU A 87 26.87 2.82 14.22
C LEU A 87 25.85 3.70 13.51
N HIS A 88 25.63 4.94 13.95
CA HIS A 88 24.75 5.89 13.23
C HIS A 88 25.22 6.17 11.81
N SER A 89 26.54 6.27 11.59
CA SER A 89 27.09 6.46 10.24
C SER A 89 26.78 5.29 9.31
N ARG A 90 26.70 4.07 9.87
CA ARG A 90 26.45 2.83 9.14
C ARG A 90 24.96 2.49 9.05
N TYR A 91 24.15 2.95 10.00
CA TYR A 91 22.72 2.67 10.12
C TYR A 91 21.95 3.98 10.40
N PRO A 92 21.62 4.80 9.38
CA PRO A 92 21.03 6.13 9.56
C PRO A 92 19.62 6.13 10.18
N ARG A 93 18.97 4.96 10.24
CA ARG A 93 17.62 4.77 10.82
C ARG A 93 17.66 4.25 12.26
N LEU A 94 18.85 4.04 12.80
CA LEU A 94 19.05 3.71 14.19
C LEU A 94 18.74 4.96 15.03
N LEU A 95 17.83 4.81 15.98
CA LEU A 95 17.59 5.81 17.01
C LEU A 95 18.33 5.38 18.26
N HIS A 96 18.95 6.30 18.97
CA HIS A 96 19.62 6.01 20.24
C HIS A 96 18.90 6.70 21.38
N VAL A 97 18.70 5.95 22.47
CA VAL A 97 18.18 6.44 23.73
C VAL A 97 19.21 6.15 24.81
N PRO A 98 19.84 7.17 25.41
CA PRO A 98 20.83 6.96 26.44
C PRO A 98 20.18 6.45 27.73
N LEU A 99 20.80 5.44 28.37
CA LEU A 99 20.36 4.89 29.67
C LEU A 99 20.74 5.84 30.82
N ARG A 100 20.07 6.99 30.90
CA ARG A 100 20.22 8.01 31.96
C ARG A 100 18.95 8.10 32.81
N GLU A 101 18.85 9.07 33.71
CA GLU A 101 17.59 9.33 34.44
C GLU A 101 16.41 9.47 33.47
N ASP A 102 15.26 8.90 33.82
CA ASP A 102 14.02 8.88 33.03
C ASP A 102 14.12 8.29 31.61
N TRP A 103 15.11 7.43 31.36
CA TRP A 103 15.28 6.75 30.06
C TRP A 103 14.02 5.99 29.62
N THR A 104 13.23 5.46 30.56
CA THR A 104 12.00 4.71 30.27
C THR A 104 10.93 5.59 29.61
N GLN A 105 10.71 6.81 30.13
CA GLN A 105 9.75 7.75 29.56
C GLN A 105 10.19 8.22 28.17
N THR A 106 11.48 8.54 28.03
CA THR A 106 12.06 8.93 26.74
C THR A 106 11.92 7.81 25.71
N LEU A 107 12.21 6.57 26.12
CA LEU A 107 12.10 5.41 25.24
C LEU A 107 10.66 5.20 24.78
N VAL A 108 9.68 5.25 25.70
CA VAL A 108 8.26 5.09 25.35
C VAL A 108 7.82 6.15 24.33
N LEU A 109 8.17 7.42 24.57
CA LEU A 109 7.84 8.52 23.64
C LEU A 109 8.45 8.29 22.24
N VAL A 110 9.74 7.93 22.18
CA VAL A 110 10.45 7.66 20.91
C VAL A 110 9.88 6.42 20.22
N ALA A 111 9.52 5.39 20.98
CA ALA A 111 8.92 4.17 20.48
C ALA A 111 7.53 4.41 19.88
N GLU A 112 6.66 5.13 20.59
CA GLU A 112 5.36 5.55 20.08
C GLU A 112 5.49 6.32 18.77
N GLU A 113 6.36 7.32 18.74
CA GLU A 113 6.55 8.15 17.56
C GLU A 113 7.11 7.35 16.39
N SER A 114 8.03 6.42 16.66
CA SER A 114 8.55 5.49 15.66
C SER A 114 7.44 4.59 15.11
N LEU A 115 6.58 4.05 15.97
CA LEU A 115 5.43 3.24 15.55
C LEU A 115 4.41 4.05 14.75
N ARG A 116 4.14 5.31 15.13
CA ARG A 116 3.28 6.23 14.37
C ARG A 116 3.84 6.45 12.97
N ARG A 117 5.15 6.72 12.85
CA ARG A 117 5.83 6.91 11.57
C ARG A 117 5.78 5.67 10.68
N VAL A 118 6.07 4.49 11.24
CA VAL A 118 5.99 3.21 10.51
C VAL A 118 4.56 2.93 10.05
N HIS A 119 3.56 3.23 10.88
CA HIS A 119 2.16 3.06 10.52
C HIS A 119 1.73 4.01 9.40
N ALA A 120 2.04 5.30 9.53
CA ALA A 120 1.76 6.31 8.51
C ALA A 120 2.44 5.97 7.18
N GLY A 121 3.69 5.51 7.22
CA GLY A 121 4.42 5.07 6.03
C GLY A 121 3.77 3.86 5.35
N ARG A 122 3.25 2.90 6.11
CA ARG A 122 2.50 1.76 5.55
C ARG A 122 1.19 2.19 4.91
N GLN A 123 0.43 3.06 5.58
CA GLN A 123 -0.82 3.60 5.03
C GLN A 123 -0.58 4.37 3.73
N ALA A 124 0.45 5.22 3.70
CA ALA A 124 0.81 5.99 2.51
C ALA A 124 1.16 5.07 1.32
N LYS A 125 1.94 4.02 1.55
CA LYS A 125 2.26 3.02 0.51
C LYS A 125 1.01 2.29 0.00
N GLN A 126 0.10 1.92 0.89
CA GLN A 126 -1.16 1.28 0.50
C GLN A 126 -2.06 2.22 -0.31
N ALA A 127 -2.18 3.48 0.13
CA ALA A 127 -2.93 4.50 -0.60
C ALA A 127 -2.33 4.75 -1.99
N MET A 128 -1.01 4.86 -2.09
CA MET A 128 -0.30 5.01 -3.36
C MET A 128 -0.56 3.83 -4.31
N SER A 129 -0.51 2.59 -3.79
CA SER A 129 -0.79 1.41 -4.62
C SER A 129 -2.22 1.40 -5.16
N ARG A 130 -3.20 1.80 -4.34
CA ARG A 130 -4.61 1.91 -4.76
C ARG A 130 -4.82 3.03 -5.78
N ALA A 131 -4.18 4.18 -5.56
CA ALA A 131 -4.23 5.30 -6.49
C ALA A 131 -3.64 4.92 -7.86
N LEU A 132 -2.50 4.22 -7.89
CA LEU A 132 -1.90 3.75 -9.14
C LEU A 132 -2.81 2.76 -9.89
N GLN A 133 -3.50 1.88 -9.17
CA GLN A 133 -4.45 0.96 -9.79
C GLN A 133 -5.64 1.72 -10.40
N SER A 134 -6.22 2.65 -9.63
CA SER A 134 -7.32 3.50 -10.10
C SER A 134 -6.93 4.35 -11.30
N GLU A 135 -5.71 4.91 -11.31
CA GLU A 135 -5.18 5.67 -12.45
C GLU A 135 -5.10 4.82 -13.72
N ARG A 136 -4.63 3.57 -13.63
CA ARG A 136 -4.58 2.65 -14.77
C ARG A 136 -5.96 2.35 -15.33
N GLU A 137 -6.93 2.09 -14.47
CA GLU A 137 -8.32 1.85 -14.85
C GLU A 137 -8.92 3.10 -15.52
N ALA A 138 -8.63 4.29 -15.00
CA ALA A 138 -9.06 5.55 -15.60
C ALA A 138 -8.44 5.82 -16.98
N VAL A 139 -7.16 5.48 -17.19
CA VAL A 139 -6.50 5.58 -18.50
C VAL A 139 -7.18 4.66 -19.52
N LEU A 140 -7.47 3.42 -19.15
CA LEU A 140 -8.20 2.47 -20.01
C LEU A 140 -9.59 3.01 -20.36
N GLY A 141 -10.32 3.53 -19.37
CA GLY A 141 -11.64 4.14 -19.59
C GLY A 141 -11.61 5.31 -20.58
N ARG A 142 -10.62 6.22 -20.45
CA ARG A 142 -10.42 7.33 -21.38
C ARG A 142 -10.12 6.84 -22.80
N TYR A 143 -9.19 5.89 -22.93
CA TYR A 143 -8.86 5.32 -24.23
C TYR A 143 -10.07 4.65 -24.91
N MET A 144 -10.88 3.90 -24.16
CA MET A 144 -12.11 3.29 -24.70
C MET A 144 -13.14 4.33 -25.11
N SER A 145 -13.27 5.43 -24.34
CA SER A 145 -14.12 6.56 -24.68
C SER A 145 -13.69 7.22 -25.99
N ASP A 146 -12.39 7.48 -26.14
CA ASP A 146 -11.81 8.08 -27.35
C ASP A 146 -11.98 7.15 -28.57
N MET A 147 -11.79 5.84 -28.38
CA MET A 147 -11.86 4.85 -29.44
C MET A 147 -13.30 4.55 -29.91
N LYS A 148 -14.32 4.92 -29.12
CA LYS A 148 -15.74 4.66 -29.39
C LYS A 148 -16.17 5.10 -30.80
N HIS A 149 -15.84 6.33 -31.17
CA HIS A 149 -16.23 6.86 -32.47
C HIS A 149 -15.60 6.07 -33.62
N SER A 150 -14.31 5.74 -33.51
CA SER A 150 -13.60 4.96 -34.54
C SER A 150 -14.18 3.55 -34.68
N VAL A 151 -14.47 2.89 -33.56
CA VAL A 151 -15.08 1.55 -33.57
C VAL A 151 -16.48 1.59 -34.16
N ASN A 152 -17.33 2.52 -33.73
CA ASN A 152 -18.67 2.66 -34.27
C ASN A 152 -18.65 2.93 -35.78
N ASN A 153 -17.75 3.78 -36.27
CA ASN A 153 -17.59 4.06 -37.70
C ASN A 153 -17.18 2.81 -38.50
N ALA A 154 -16.23 2.02 -37.97
CA ALA A 154 -15.82 0.77 -38.60
C ALA A 154 -16.98 -0.25 -38.63
N LEU A 155 -17.71 -0.39 -37.53
CA LEU A 155 -18.87 -1.29 -37.45
C LEU A 155 -19.99 -0.87 -38.40
N THR A 156 -20.33 0.43 -38.47
CA THR A 156 -21.32 0.95 -39.43
C THR A 156 -20.92 0.64 -40.87
N THR A 157 -19.63 0.77 -41.19
CA THR A 157 -19.11 0.44 -42.53
C THR A 157 -19.22 -1.05 -42.82
N ILE A 158 -18.85 -1.93 -41.89
CA ILE A 158 -18.97 -3.38 -42.04
C ILE A 158 -20.43 -3.79 -42.19
N LEU A 159 -21.32 -3.23 -41.36
CA LEU A 159 -22.75 -3.51 -41.39
C LEU A 159 -23.37 -3.11 -42.72
N GLY A 160 -23.12 -1.88 -43.18
CA GLY A 160 -23.65 -1.38 -44.44
C GLY A 160 -23.18 -2.19 -45.64
N ASN A 161 -21.89 -2.58 -45.68
CA ASN A 161 -21.38 -3.45 -46.75
C ASN A 161 -22.00 -4.85 -46.70
N ALA A 162 -22.19 -5.42 -45.50
CA ALA A 162 -22.86 -6.71 -45.35
C ALA A 162 -24.33 -6.64 -45.82
N GLU A 163 -25.05 -5.57 -45.47
CA GLU A 163 -26.43 -5.35 -45.91
C GLU A 163 -26.54 -5.19 -47.43
N LEU A 164 -25.65 -4.42 -48.06
CA LEU A 164 -25.60 -4.27 -49.52
C LEU A 164 -25.36 -5.61 -50.22
N LEU A 165 -24.42 -6.43 -49.74
CA LEU A 165 -24.15 -7.75 -50.30
C LEU A 165 -25.32 -8.72 -50.12
N LEU A 166 -26.12 -8.55 -49.07
CA LEU A 166 -27.33 -9.36 -48.84
C LEU A 166 -28.52 -8.96 -49.71
N LEU A 167 -28.54 -7.73 -50.26
CA LEU A 167 -29.60 -7.24 -51.15
C LEU A 167 -29.51 -7.81 -52.56
N GLU A 168 -28.34 -8.33 -52.98
CA GLU A 168 -28.14 -9.00 -54.28
C GLU A 168 -27.78 -10.49 -54.13
N PRO A 169 -28.72 -11.34 -53.67
CA PRO A 169 -28.43 -12.75 -53.35
C PRO A 169 -28.09 -13.63 -54.57
N GLY A 170 -28.30 -13.14 -55.80
CA GLY A 170 -28.09 -13.90 -57.03
C GLY A 170 -26.62 -14.11 -57.41
N GLN A 171 -25.67 -13.38 -56.82
CA GLN A 171 -24.25 -13.45 -57.16
C GLN A 171 -23.38 -14.21 -56.15
N LEU A 172 -23.90 -14.52 -54.97
CA LEU A 172 -23.13 -15.08 -53.86
C LEU A 172 -23.50 -16.53 -53.57
N SER A 173 -22.50 -17.35 -53.24
CA SER A 173 -22.73 -18.73 -52.81
C SER A 173 -23.50 -18.78 -51.48
N ALA A 174 -24.21 -19.88 -51.21
CA ALA A 174 -24.89 -20.10 -49.93
C ALA A 174 -23.92 -20.01 -48.72
N GLN A 175 -22.67 -20.45 -48.89
CA GLN A 175 -21.63 -20.34 -47.87
C GLN A 175 -21.22 -18.87 -47.63
N SER A 176 -21.04 -18.09 -48.69
CA SER A 176 -20.71 -16.66 -48.60
C SER A 176 -21.83 -15.86 -47.93
N LEU A 177 -23.10 -16.15 -48.28
CA LEU A 177 -24.27 -15.56 -47.61
C LEU A 177 -24.31 -15.87 -46.11
N HIS A 178 -23.97 -17.11 -45.73
CA HIS A 178 -23.90 -17.49 -44.31
C HIS A 178 -22.79 -16.72 -43.57
N GLN A 179 -21.60 -16.59 -44.17
CA GLN A 179 -20.48 -15.83 -43.59
C GLN A 179 -20.82 -14.35 -43.40
N ILE A 180 -21.48 -13.72 -44.38
CA ILE A 180 -21.89 -12.32 -44.30
C ILE A 180 -22.90 -12.11 -43.16
N LYS A 181 -23.87 -13.02 -42.98
CA LYS A 181 -24.80 -12.99 -41.85
C LYS A 181 -24.09 -13.13 -40.50
N THR A 182 -23.07 -13.98 -40.41
CA THR A 182 -22.24 -14.09 -39.19
C THR A 182 -21.49 -12.79 -38.91
N MET A 183 -20.89 -12.14 -39.92
CA MET A 183 -20.22 -10.85 -39.75
C MET A 183 -21.20 -9.74 -39.30
N HIS A 184 -22.40 -9.70 -39.88
CA HIS A 184 -23.47 -8.79 -39.48
C HIS A 184 -23.84 -8.98 -37.99
N ASN A 185 -24.10 -10.22 -37.57
CA ASN A 185 -24.43 -10.54 -36.18
C ASN A 185 -23.30 -10.21 -35.20
N MET A 186 -22.04 -10.48 -35.57
CA MET A 186 -20.89 -10.12 -34.73
C MET A 186 -20.68 -8.61 -34.64
N THR A 187 -20.97 -7.87 -35.71
CA THR A 187 -20.89 -6.40 -35.72
C THR A 187 -21.90 -5.77 -34.75
N LEU A 188 -23.15 -6.27 -34.75
CA LEU A 188 -24.17 -5.85 -33.77
C LEU A 188 -23.76 -6.20 -32.33
N ARG A 189 -23.22 -7.40 -32.11
CA ARG A 189 -22.74 -7.81 -30.79
C ARG A 189 -21.61 -6.91 -30.27
N ILE A 190 -20.67 -6.49 -31.12
CA ILE A 190 -19.62 -5.55 -30.72
C ILE A 190 -20.20 -4.18 -30.39
N ASN A 191 -21.19 -3.70 -31.16
CA ASN A 191 -21.88 -2.44 -30.87
C ASN A 191 -22.55 -2.45 -29.49
N GLU A 192 -23.26 -3.53 -29.14
CA GLU A 192 -23.85 -3.70 -27.80
C GLU A 192 -22.79 -3.71 -26.69
N ILE A 193 -21.67 -4.39 -26.90
CA ILE A 193 -20.55 -4.41 -25.94
C ILE A 193 -20.00 -2.99 -25.73
N MET A 194 -19.82 -2.22 -26.80
CA MET A 194 -19.35 -0.83 -26.73
C MET A 194 -20.34 0.11 -26.02
N GLN A 195 -21.65 -0.12 -26.16
CA GLN A 195 -22.68 0.61 -25.43
C GLN A 195 -22.61 0.32 -23.92
N ARG A 196 -22.44 -0.95 -23.53
CA ARG A 196 -22.27 -1.34 -22.11
C ARG A 196 -21.03 -0.71 -21.50
N PHE A 197 -19.91 -0.69 -22.22
CA PHE A 197 -18.71 0.03 -21.78
C PHE A 197 -18.92 1.54 -21.63
N SER A 198 -19.72 2.16 -22.51
CA SER A 198 -20.07 3.59 -22.39
C SER A 198 -20.89 3.89 -21.14
N SER A 199 -21.85 3.02 -20.79
CA SER A 199 -22.64 3.15 -19.54
C SER A 199 -21.73 3.08 -18.32
N LEU A 200 -20.87 2.05 -18.28
CA LEU A 200 -19.93 1.85 -17.18
C LEU A 200 -18.98 3.04 -17.02
N ALA A 201 -18.47 3.59 -18.13
CA ALA A 201 -17.61 4.77 -18.09
C ALA A 201 -18.33 6.03 -17.55
N SER A 202 -19.63 6.19 -17.83
CA SER A 202 -20.45 7.29 -17.29
C SER A 202 -20.65 7.13 -15.78
N GLU A 203 -21.05 5.93 -15.36
CA GLU A 203 -21.25 5.59 -13.93
C GLU A 203 -19.97 5.78 -13.11
N MET A 204 -18.81 5.37 -13.65
CA MET A 204 -17.52 5.60 -12.99
C MET A 204 -17.21 7.09 -12.81
N ARG A 205 -17.52 7.92 -13.81
CA ARG A 205 -17.26 9.36 -13.77
C ARG A 205 -18.16 10.08 -12.78
N GLU A 206 -19.42 9.65 -12.69
CA GLU A 206 -20.38 10.15 -11.70
C GLU A 206 -19.96 9.76 -10.27
N ALA A 207 -19.50 8.52 -10.05
CA ALA A 207 -18.97 8.08 -8.77
C ALA A 207 -17.72 8.85 -8.35
N GLU A 208 -16.82 9.16 -9.29
CA GLU A 208 -15.62 9.96 -9.04
C GLU A 208 -15.97 11.40 -8.63
N ASN A 209 -16.92 12.04 -9.33
CA ASN A 209 -17.40 13.39 -9.00
C ASN A 209 -18.08 13.44 -7.62
N ALA A 210 -18.89 12.42 -7.28
CA ALA A 210 -19.54 12.33 -5.97
C ALA A 210 -18.50 12.18 -4.85
N SER A 211 -17.49 11.33 -5.04
CA SER A 211 -16.40 11.17 -4.06
C SER A 211 -15.58 12.45 -3.86
N GLN A 212 -15.32 13.21 -4.92
CA GLN A 212 -14.63 14.50 -4.83
C GLN A 212 -15.46 15.53 -4.04
N ALA A 213 -16.77 15.62 -4.31
CA ALA A 213 -17.66 16.53 -3.59
C ALA A 213 -17.70 16.23 -2.07
N GLU A 214 -17.79 14.96 -1.68
CA GLU A 214 -17.73 14.56 -0.27
C GLU A 214 -16.40 14.93 0.41
N THR A 215 -15.30 14.83 -0.33
CA THR A 215 -13.96 15.16 0.18
C THR A 215 -13.80 16.67 0.39
N ASP A 216 -14.37 17.48 -0.50
CA ASP A 216 -14.35 18.94 -0.41
C ASP A 216 -15.28 19.46 0.69
N GLU A 217 -16.45 18.83 0.88
CA GLU A 217 -17.35 19.12 2.01
C GLU A 217 -16.72 18.75 3.36
N ALA A 218 -16.02 17.62 3.44
CA ALA A 218 -15.26 17.23 4.63
C ALA A 218 -14.13 18.23 4.95
N ARG A 219 -13.45 18.75 3.94
CA ARG A 219 -12.44 19.81 4.12
C ARG A 219 -13.05 21.14 4.55
N ALA A 220 -14.17 21.54 3.96
CA ALA A 220 -14.87 22.77 4.31
C ALA A 220 -15.36 22.74 5.77
N SER A 221 -15.94 21.63 6.21
CA SER A 221 -16.43 21.44 7.58
C SER A 221 -15.32 21.40 8.64
N LEU A 222 -14.10 20.98 8.28
CA LEU A 222 -12.91 21.07 9.13
C LEU A 222 -12.37 22.52 9.23
N SER A 223 -12.54 23.33 8.18
CA SER A 223 -12.11 24.74 8.17
C SER A 223 -13.01 25.66 9.00
N THR A 224 -14.29 25.33 9.17
CA THR A 224 -15.25 26.15 9.92
C THR A 224 -15.23 25.88 11.44
N ARG A 225 -14.41 24.94 11.90
CA ARG A 225 -14.31 24.50 13.30
C ARG A 225 -13.05 25.01 14.05
N ASN A 226 -12.20 25.79 13.38
CA ASN A 226 -11.13 26.59 13.98
C ASN A 226 -11.52 28.06 14.03
#